data_AF-I0WSD7-F1
#
_entry.id   AF-I0WSD7-F1
#
_cell.length_a   1.000
_cell.length_b   1.000
_cell.length_c   1.000
_cell.angle_alpha   90.00
_cell.angle_beta   90.00
_cell.angle_gamma   90.00
#
_symmetry.space_group_name_H-M   'P 1'
#
loop_
_entity.id
_entity.type
_entity.pdbx_description
1 polymer ?
#
loop_
_entity_poly.entity_id
_entity_poly.type
_entity_poly.pdbx_seq_one_letter_code
_entity_poly.pdbx_strand_id
1 'polypeptide(L)'
;MADLRAEADARHAQWEAERQAIRRVQELRGELERLRHEAEEAERNYDLNRAAELRYGEITALERRLEAAEEQLATRQGRNPLLREVVTEDEIAEIV
;
A
#
# COMPACT_ATOMS: atom_id res chain seq x y z
N MET A 1 -37.90 -8.41 3.48
CA MET A 1 -37.23 -7.39 4.32
C MET A 1 -35.91 -7.88 4.91
N ALA A 2 -35.72 -9.18 5.18
CA ALA A 2 -34.45 -9.73 5.66
C ALA A 2 -33.36 -9.77 4.56
N ASP A 3 -33.73 -10.09 3.32
CA ASP A 3 -32.78 -10.21 2.19
C ASP A 3 -32.03 -8.91 1.87
N LEU A 4 -32.72 -7.77 1.89
CA LEU A 4 -32.09 -6.46 1.61
C LEU A 4 -31.06 -6.04 2.66
N ARG A 5 -31.22 -6.47 3.92
CA ARG A 5 -30.22 -6.20 4.98
C ARG A 5 -29.00 -7.10 4.82
N ALA A 6 -29.21 -8.38 4.54
CA ALA A 6 -28.11 -9.31 4.29
C ALA A 6 -27.26 -8.90 3.08
N GLU A 7 -27.89 -8.41 2.02
CA GLU A 7 -27.18 -7.92 0.83
C GLU A 7 -26.42 -6.61 1.10
N ALA A 8 -26.98 -5.71 1.90
CA ALA A 8 -26.31 -4.49 2.33
C ALA A 8 -25.10 -4.78 3.22
N ASP A 9 -25.26 -5.68 4.21
CA ASP A 9 -24.16 -6.10 5.10
C ASP A 9 -23.03 -6.79 4.31
N ALA A 10 -23.38 -7.63 3.33
CA ALA A 10 -22.39 -8.27 2.46
C ALA A 10 -21.58 -7.25 1.63
N ARG A 11 -22.25 -6.24 1.05
CA ARG A 11 -21.55 -5.17 0.32
C ARG A 11 -20.74 -4.27 1.24
N HIS A 12 -21.22 -4.00 2.45
CA HIS A 12 -20.49 -3.20 3.43
C HIS A 12 -19.23 -3.92 3.92
N ALA A 13 -19.30 -5.24 4.11
CA ALA A 13 -18.14 -6.07 4.44
C ALA A 13 -17.12 -6.11 3.29
N GLN A 14 -17.58 -6.18 2.04
CA GLN A 14 -16.69 -6.06 0.87
C GLN A 14 -16.01 -4.69 0.81
N TRP A 15 -16.77 -3.62 1.04
CA TRP A 15 -16.24 -2.24 1.07
C TRP A 15 -15.20 -2.03 2.16
N GLU A 16 -15.44 -2.51 3.38
CA GLU A 16 -14.45 -2.43 4.47
C GLU A 16 -13.20 -3.25 4.15
N ALA A 17 -13.34 -4.43 3.54
CA ALA A 17 -12.18 -5.23 3.12
C ALA A 17 -11.34 -4.55 2.04
N GLU A 18 -11.98 -3.90 1.05
CA GLU A 18 -11.30 -3.10 0.03
C GLU A 18 -10.58 -1.90 0.65
N ARG A 19 -11.27 -1.15 1.53
CA ARG A 19 -10.72 0.01 2.23
C ARG A 19 -9.53 -0.34 3.11
N GLN A 20 -9.59 -1.46 3.84
CA GLN A 20 -8.46 -1.94 4.65
C GLN A 20 -7.27 -2.30 3.78
N ALA A 21 -7.50 -2.93 2.63
CA ALA A 21 -6.42 -3.30 1.74
C ALA A 21 -5.76 -2.06 1.10
N ILE A 22 -6.54 -1.04 0.72
CA ILE A 22 -6.01 0.25 0.26
C ILE A 22 -5.18 0.95 1.35
N ARG A 23 -5.71 1.01 2.57
CA ARG A 23 -4.95 1.56 3.71
C ARG A 23 -3.63 0.84 3.92
N ARG A 24 -3.62 -0.49 3.77
CA ARG A 24 -2.40 -1.28 3.93
C ARG A 24 -1.35 -0.91 2.88
N VAL A 25 -1.76 -0.70 1.63
CA VAL A 25 -0.87 -0.23 0.55
C VAL A 25 -0.32 1.16 0.87
N GLN A 26 -1.17 2.08 1.34
CA GLN A 26 -0.74 3.43 1.75
C GLN A 26 0.26 3.40 2.92
N GLU A 27 0.02 2.58 3.94
CA GLU A 27 0.94 2.38 5.07
C GLU A 27 2.31 1.87 4.60
N LEU A 28 2.32 0.85 3.74
CA LEU A 28 3.55 0.25 3.19
C LEU A 28 4.34 1.26 2.36
N ARG A 29 3.66 2.09 1.56
CA ARG A 29 4.30 3.20 0.81
C ARG A 29 4.90 4.24 1.75
N GLY A 30 4.18 4.67 2.78
CA GLY A 30 4.71 5.61 3.77
C GLY A 30 5.86 5.05 4.61
N GLU A 31 5.89 3.74 4.89
CA GLU A 31 7.07 3.07 5.45
C GLU A 31 8.25 3.08 4.48
N LEU A 32 8.02 2.79 3.19
CA LEU A 32 9.06 2.81 2.16
C LEU A 32 9.69 4.20 1.99
N GLU A 33 8.88 5.26 1.95
CA GLU A 33 9.34 6.65 1.86
C GLU A 33 10.24 7.01 3.04
N ARG A 34 9.81 6.65 4.27
CA ARG A 34 10.58 6.91 5.49
C ARG A 34 11.93 6.22 5.46
N LEU A 35 11.99 4.95 5.07
CA LEU A 35 13.25 4.24 4.96
C LEU A 35 14.14 4.77 3.83
N ARG A 36 13.56 5.21 2.72
CA ARG A 36 14.32 5.88 1.64
C ARG A 36 14.96 7.16 2.15
N HIS A 37 14.22 7.97 2.91
CA HIS A 37 14.78 9.15 3.57
C HIS A 37 15.89 8.78 4.58
N GLU A 38 15.69 7.76 5.41
CA GLU A 38 16.71 7.30 6.36
C GLU A 38 17.96 6.81 5.63
N ALA A 39 17.80 6.11 4.50
CA ALA A 39 18.91 5.66 3.67
C ALA A 39 19.67 6.85 3.03
N GLU A 40 18.96 7.88 2.55
CA GLU A 40 19.59 9.11 2.04
C GLU A 40 20.32 9.88 3.15
N GLU A 41 19.75 9.97 4.35
CA GLU A 41 20.43 10.58 5.49
C GLU A 41 21.68 9.79 5.89
N ALA A 42 21.60 8.46 5.93
CA ALA A 42 22.76 7.60 6.17
C ALA A 42 23.86 7.82 5.11
N GLU A 43 23.48 7.91 3.84
CA GLU A 43 24.40 8.18 2.73
C GLU A 43 25.07 9.57 2.87
N ARG A 44 24.30 10.61 3.26
CA ARG A 44 24.83 11.95 3.57
C ARG A 44 25.79 11.95 4.76
N ASN A 45 25.53 11.11 5.75
CA ASN A 45 26.38 10.95 6.94
C ASN A 45 27.60 10.04 6.70
N TYR A 46 27.86 9.62 5.45
CA TYR A 46 28.90 8.65 5.06
C TYR A 46 28.75 7.27 5.73
N ASP A 47 27.57 6.94 6.25
CA ASP A 47 27.24 5.61 6.79
C ASP A 47 26.74 4.68 5.66
N LEU A 48 27.68 4.27 4.82
CA LEU A 48 27.40 3.41 3.67
C LEU A 48 26.98 1.99 4.07
N ASN A 49 27.38 1.54 5.27
CA ASN A 49 26.95 0.23 5.79
C ASN A 49 25.46 0.25 6.11
N ARG A 50 25.00 1.28 6.84
CA ARG A 50 23.58 1.43 7.18
C ARG A 50 22.74 1.70 5.94
N ALA A 51 23.20 2.54 5.02
CA ALA A 51 22.51 2.80 3.76
C ALA A 51 22.32 1.53 2.91
N ALA A 52 23.35 0.67 2.84
CA ALA A 52 23.26 -0.60 2.11
C ALA A 52 22.29 -1.59 2.79
N GLU A 53 22.34 -1.69 4.13
CA GLU A 53 21.41 -2.53 4.90
C GLU A 53 19.95 -2.10 4.69
N LEU A 54 19.68 -0.80 4.77
CA LEU A 54 18.35 -0.24 4.55
C LEU A 54 17.86 -0.48 3.12
N ARG A 55 18.70 -0.22 2.10
CA ARG A 55 18.33 -0.39 0.68
C ARG A 55 18.08 -1.85 0.30
N TYR A 56 19.00 -2.75 0.64
CA TYR A 56 18.94 -4.14 0.21
C TYR A 56 18.20 -5.07 1.19
N GLY A 57 17.99 -4.65 2.42
CA GLY A 57 17.22 -5.37 3.42
C GLY A 57 15.78 -4.89 3.47
N GLU A 58 15.57 -3.77 4.17
CA GLU A 58 14.23 -3.32 4.55
C GLU A 58 13.43 -2.73 3.38
N ILE A 59 14.03 -1.84 2.59
CA ILE A 59 13.39 -1.22 1.42
C ILE A 59 12.98 -2.30 0.41
N THR A 60 13.89 -3.22 0.07
CA THR A 60 13.59 -4.34 -0.85
C THR A 60 12.48 -5.25 -0.31
N ALA A 61 12.46 -5.52 1.01
CA ALA A 61 11.40 -6.32 1.63
C ALA A 61 10.05 -5.61 1.60
N LEU A 62 10.02 -4.29 1.79
CA LEU A 62 8.81 -3.47 1.74
C LEU A 62 8.28 -3.32 0.32
N GLU A 63 9.14 -3.11 -0.68
CA GLU A 63 8.75 -3.08 -2.09
C GLU A 63 8.06 -4.39 -2.50
N ARG A 64 8.61 -5.54 -2.11
CA ARG A 64 7.97 -6.84 -2.37
C ARG A 64 6.63 -7.01 -1.67
N ARG A 65 6.49 -6.50 -0.44
CA ARG A 65 5.22 -6.53 0.30
C ARG A 65 4.19 -5.62 -0.34
N LEU A 66 4.61 -4.47 -0.83
CA LEU A 66 3.78 -3.52 -1.53
C LEU A 66 3.25 -4.13 -2.83
N GLU A 67 4.15 -4.68 -3.65
CA GLU A 67 3.80 -5.35 -4.91
C GLU A 67 2.82 -6.52 -4.68
N ALA A 68 3.08 -7.35 -3.67
CA ALA A 68 2.16 -8.43 -3.30
C ALA A 68 0.79 -7.92 -2.81
N ALA A 69 0.74 -6.79 -2.10
CA ALA A 69 -0.51 -6.19 -1.65
C ALA A 69 -1.30 -5.58 -2.82
N GLU A 70 -0.61 -4.94 -3.77
CA GLU A 70 -1.19 -4.40 -5.00
C GLU A 70 -1.72 -5.50 -5.91
N GLU A 71 -0.99 -6.60 -6.06
CA GLU A 71 -1.42 -7.77 -6.84
C GLU A 71 -2.66 -8.44 -6.22
N GLN A 72 -2.70 -8.52 -4.89
CA GLN A 72 -3.89 -8.98 -4.15
C GLN A 72 -5.08 -8.03 -4.34
N LEU A 73 -4.84 -6.71 -4.37
CA LEU A 73 -5.86 -5.71 -4.62
C LEU A 73 -6.42 -5.85 -6.05
N ALA A 74 -5.55 -5.95 -7.05
CA ALA A 74 -5.91 -6.10 -8.45
C ALA A 74 -6.72 -7.39 -8.70
N THR A 75 -6.32 -8.50 -8.08
CA THR A 75 -7.03 -9.78 -8.18
C THR A 75 -8.44 -9.70 -7.57
N ARG A 76 -8.62 -8.92 -6.49
CA ARG A 76 -9.93 -8.71 -5.85
C ARG A 76 -10.81 -7.73 -6.63
N GLN A 77 -10.25 -6.63 -7.12
CA GLN A 77 -10.96 -5.62 -7.91
C GLN A 77 -11.44 -6.16 -9.26
N GLY A 78 -10.77 -7.15 -9.87
CA GLY A 78 -11.21 -7.75 -11.13
C GLY A 78 -12.58 -8.47 -11.09
N ARG A 79 -13.17 -8.69 -9.91
CA ARG A 79 -14.40 -9.49 -9.76
C ARG A 79 -15.70 -8.68 -9.68
N ASN A 80 -15.66 -7.45 -9.15
CA ASN A 80 -16.69 -6.39 -9.26
C ASN A 80 -16.19 -5.21 -8.39
N PRO A 81 -15.40 -4.25 -8.90
CA PRO A 81 -14.80 -3.23 -8.06
C PRO A 81 -15.89 -2.26 -7.59
N LEU A 82 -16.20 -2.28 -6.28
CA LEU A 82 -17.08 -1.30 -5.65
C LEU A 82 -16.36 0.03 -5.47
N LEU A 83 -15.07 -0.01 -5.09
CA LEU A 83 -14.16 1.10 -5.25
C LEU A 83 -13.44 1.02 -6.59
N ARG A 84 -13.83 1.91 -7.50
CA ARG A 84 -13.01 2.29 -8.64
C ARG A 84 -12.21 3.54 -8.30
N GLU A 85 -11.41 3.49 -7.24
CA GLU A 85 -10.33 4.46 -7.03
C GLU A 85 -9.20 4.00 -7.96
N VAL A 86 -8.99 4.60 -9.13
CA VAL A 86 -8.09 5.76 -9.31
C VAL A 86 -6.81 5.64 -8.49
N VAL A 87 -6.27 4.43 -8.32
CA VAL A 87 -4.83 4.23 -8.08
C VAL A 87 -4.11 4.36 -9.43
N THR A 88 -4.40 5.43 -10.16
CA THR A 88 -3.55 5.88 -11.26
C THR A 88 -2.52 6.77 -10.59
N GLU A 89 -1.24 6.44 -10.79
CA GLU A 89 0.04 7.12 -10.56
C GLU A 89 0.09 8.64 -10.22
N ASP A 90 -1.00 9.40 -10.30
CA ASP A 90 -1.10 10.85 -10.15
C ASP A 90 -1.27 11.34 -8.69
N GLU A 91 -2.05 10.68 -7.82
CA GLU A 91 -2.35 11.23 -6.48
C GLU A 91 -1.21 11.10 -5.44
N ILE A 92 -0.09 10.48 -5.80
CA ILE A 92 1.06 10.31 -4.89
C ILE A 92 2.05 11.49 -4.98
N ALA A 93 1.89 12.38 -5.97
CA ALA A 93 2.73 13.57 -6.10
C ALA A 93 2.35 14.73 -5.16
N GLU A 94 1.27 14.59 -4.37
CA GLU A 94 0.73 15.70 -3.56
C GLU A 94 1.04 15.60 -2.05
N ILE A 95 1.81 14.60 -1.60
CA ILE A 95 2.33 14.60 -0.23
C ILE A 95 3.71 15.26 -0.23
N VAL A 96 3.71 16.60 -0.30
CA VAL A 96 4.85 17.47 0.03
C VAL A 96 4.48 18.30 1.26
#